data_AF-A0A6H5JM86-F1
#
_entry.id   AF-A0A6H5JM86-F1
#
_cell.length_a   1.000
_cell.length_b   1.000
_cell.length_c   1.000
_cell.angle_alpha   90.00
_cell.angle_beta   90.00
_cell.angle_gamma   90.00
#
_symmetry.space_group_name_H-M   'P 1'
#
loop_
_entity.id
_entity.type
_entity.pdbx_description
1 polymer ?
#
loop_
_entity_poly.entity_id
_entity_poly.type
_entity_poly.pdbx_seq_one_letter_code
_entity_poly.pdbx_strand_id
1 'polypeptide(L)'
;MRCTWLQATCISLGVLRISLLSKGFIVTGTSRLMRHRASAISEQRDRCATLTMGAAGKKRKKMEKDALKYANGINKNVARETQKEADVIAERLLKTCAEPKRDLTKIAAEIAELRSRTSALKPAQSYELGKDWRLVFASDDDAISVVGTGLHKLPLTRMQDFFMTLEGGSNTARNIVTIEVLRVIGPFPNLRNTLSGDCKSTGADSLNIRYTSMIDGTGKETGGSQTGEQDRVVEVDVAFVGQGVLVLESSAKSKKPLSLVFAKEPDLEGELAKLRVAGDKKDDKKKK
;
A
#
# COMPACT_ATOMS: atom_id res chain seq x y z
N MET A 1 -21.20 -41.99 35.38
CA MET A 1 -22.09 -42.62 34.37
C MET A 1 -21.61 -42.20 33.00
N ARG A 2 -21.09 -43.16 32.23
CA ARG A 2 -20.52 -42.98 30.89
C ARG A 2 -21.63 -43.27 29.87
N CYS A 3 -21.82 -42.40 28.89
CA CYS A 3 -22.62 -42.68 27.71
C CYS A 3 -21.77 -42.40 26.48
N THR A 4 -21.21 -43.49 25.95
CA THR A 4 -20.67 -43.64 24.60
C THR A 4 -21.79 -43.55 23.58
N TRP A 5 -21.64 -42.72 22.55
CA TRP A 5 -22.44 -42.84 21.32
C TRP A 5 -21.54 -42.83 20.09
N LEU A 6 -21.90 -43.77 19.21
CA LEU A 6 -21.22 -44.21 18.00
C LEU A 6 -21.10 -43.12 16.92
N GLN A 7 -20.07 -43.30 16.09
CA GLN A 7 -19.93 -42.71 14.77
C GLN A 7 -21.13 -43.03 13.86
N ALA A 8 -21.59 -42.03 13.13
CA ALA A 8 -22.33 -42.22 11.88
C ALA A 8 -21.79 -41.22 10.85
N THR A 9 -21.03 -41.75 9.90
CA THR A 9 -20.58 -41.12 8.67
C THR A 9 -21.79 -40.82 7.79
N CYS A 10 -22.03 -39.55 7.46
CA CYS A 10 -22.98 -39.17 6.42
C CYS A 10 -22.26 -38.35 5.35
N ILE A 11 -21.97 -39.02 4.24
CA ILE A 11 -21.60 -38.43 2.96
C ILE A 11 -22.87 -37.76 2.41
N SER A 12 -22.89 -36.43 2.32
CA SER A 12 -23.94 -35.71 1.58
C SER A 12 -23.32 -34.96 0.40
N LEU A 13 -23.67 -35.46 -0.79
CA LEU A 13 -23.55 -34.79 -2.05
C LEU A 13 -24.66 -33.73 -2.16
N GLY A 14 -24.30 -32.54 -2.60
CA GLY A 14 -25.20 -31.67 -3.37
C GLY A 14 -25.93 -30.58 -2.59
N VAL A 15 -25.61 -29.33 -2.93
CA VAL A 15 -26.46 -28.39 -3.67
C VAL A 15 -26.10 -26.97 -3.24
N LEU A 16 -25.42 -26.28 -4.14
CA LEU A 16 -25.11 -24.85 -4.08
C LEU A 16 -26.43 -24.07 -4.23
N ARG A 17 -26.96 -23.51 -3.13
CA ARG A 17 -28.00 -22.46 -3.18
C ARG A 17 -27.33 -21.12 -2.89
N ILE A 18 -26.93 -20.40 -3.93
CA ILE A 18 -26.59 -18.97 -3.82
C ILE A 18 -27.89 -18.20 -4.07
N SER A 19 -28.39 -17.60 -2.99
CA SER A 19 -29.53 -16.69 -2.99
C SER A 19 -29.18 -15.41 -3.75
N LEU A 20 -29.98 -15.08 -4.78
CA LEU A 20 -29.98 -13.78 -5.45
C LEU A 20 -30.71 -12.77 -4.55
N LEU A 21 -29.97 -11.82 -3.98
CA LEU A 21 -30.51 -10.57 -3.45
C LEU A 21 -30.19 -9.45 -4.44
N SER A 22 -31.18 -9.08 -5.23
CA SER A 22 -31.21 -7.84 -6.00
C SER A 22 -31.33 -6.65 -5.06
N LYS A 23 -30.31 -5.80 -4.97
CA LYS A 23 -30.46 -4.41 -4.56
C LYS A 23 -29.96 -3.52 -5.68
N GLY A 24 -30.89 -2.79 -6.27
CA GLY A 24 -30.65 -1.85 -7.35
C GLY A 24 -29.69 -0.75 -6.91
N PHE A 25 -28.64 -0.55 -7.71
CA PHE A 25 -27.77 0.60 -7.60
C PHE A 25 -27.99 1.44 -8.86
N ILE A 26 -28.67 2.56 -8.71
CA ILE A 26 -28.86 3.55 -9.78
C ILE A 26 -27.56 4.35 -9.87
N VAL A 27 -26.74 4.05 -10.88
CA VAL A 27 -25.55 4.86 -11.21
C VAL A 27 -25.96 5.90 -12.25
N THR A 28 -26.33 7.09 -11.79
CA THR A 28 -26.41 8.27 -12.66
C THR A 28 -25.01 8.82 -12.88
N GLY A 29 -24.50 8.71 -14.11
CA GLY A 29 -23.29 9.41 -14.56
C GLY A 29 -22.14 8.53 -15.04
N THR A 30 -22.38 7.63 -15.99
CA THR A 30 -21.28 6.93 -16.69
C THR A 30 -21.06 7.50 -18.08
N SER A 31 -19.78 7.78 -18.37
CA SER A 31 -19.29 8.22 -19.68
C SER A 31 -19.73 7.26 -20.79
N ARG A 32 -19.88 7.79 -22.01
CA ARG A 32 -20.40 7.06 -23.18
C ARG A 32 -19.64 5.74 -23.46
N LEU A 33 -18.37 5.66 -23.06
CA LEU A 33 -17.51 4.47 -23.21
C LEU A 33 -17.87 3.33 -22.25
N MET A 34 -18.32 3.63 -21.03
CA MET A 34 -18.72 2.64 -20.01
C MET A 34 -20.06 1.98 -20.36
N ARG A 35 -21.00 2.73 -20.98
CA ARG A 35 -22.31 2.20 -21.39
C ARG A 35 -22.20 1.15 -22.49
N HIS A 36 -21.29 1.32 -23.45
CA HIS A 36 -21.05 0.29 -24.47
C HIS A 36 -20.42 -0.99 -23.89
N ARG A 37 -19.60 -0.88 -22.84
CA ARG A 37 -18.95 -2.04 -22.20
C ARG A 37 -19.92 -2.85 -21.32
N ALA A 38 -20.80 -2.19 -20.59
CA ALA A 38 -21.84 -2.87 -19.80
C ALA A 38 -22.86 -3.61 -20.69
N SER A 39 -23.24 -3.00 -21.82
CA SER A 39 -24.15 -3.59 -22.83
C SER A 39 -23.57 -4.85 -23.48
N ALA A 40 -22.28 -4.84 -23.83
CA ALA A 40 -21.62 -6.00 -24.43
C ALA A 40 -21.53 -7.19 -23.43
N ILE A 41 -21.32 -6.90 -22.14
CA ILE A 41 -21.25 -7.91 -21.08
C ILE A 41 -22.63 -8.52 -20.78
N SER A 42 -23.71 -7.73 -20.82
CA SER A 42 -25.07 -8.25 -20.60
C SER A 42 -25.59 -9.07 -21.78
N GLU A 43 -25.42 -8.59 -23.02
CA GLU A 43 -25.83 -9.33 -24.23
C GLU A 43 -25.11 -10.67 -24.38
N GLN A 44 -23.86 -10.79 -23.90
CA GLN A 44 -23.13 -12.06 -23.91
C GLN A 44 -23.53 -13.02 -22.79
N ARG A 45 -23.95 -12.50 -21.62
CA ARG A 45 -24.54 -13.34 -20.56
C ARG A 45 -25.82 -14.01 -21.05
N ASP A 46 -26.64 -13.28 -21.80
CA ASP A 46 -27.91 -13.81 -22.34
C ASP A 46 -27.67 -14.84 -23.46
N ARG A 47 -26.61 -14.70 -24.27
CA ARG A 47 -26.17 -15.73 -25.23
C ARG A 47 -25.63 -16.99 -24.56
N CYS A 48 -24.95 -16.87 -23.42
CA CYS A 48 -24.55 -18.02 -22.62
C CYS A 48 -25.75 -18.72 -21.95
N ALA A 49 -26.79 -17.97 -21.58
CA ALA A 49 -28.01 -18.49 -20.98
C ALA A 49 -28.98 -19.11 -21.99
N THR A 50 -28.87 -18.82 -23.29
CA THR A 50 -29.70 -19.46 -24.34
C THR A 50 -29.12 -20.77 -24.87
N LEU A 51 -27.83 -21.06 -24.64
CA LEU A 51 -27.16 -22.31 -25.04
C LEU A 51 -27.31 -23.47 -24.03
N THR A 52 -28.08 -23.28 -22.95
CA THR A 52 -28.14 -24.24 -21.82
C THR A 52 -29.07 -25.45 -21.99
N MET A 53 -29.73 -25.64 -23.14
CA MET A 53 -30.81 -26.64 -23.25
C MET A 53 -30.46 -27.98 -23.96
N GLY A 54 -29.21 -28.27 -24.38
CA GLY A 54 -29.01 -29.50 -25.19
C GLY A 54 -27.62 -30.13 -25.40
N ALA A 55 -26.59 -29.87 -24.58
CA ALA A 55 -25.25 -30.45 -24.82
C ALA A 55 -24.73 -31.36 -23.69
N ALA A 56 -24.31 -32.58 -24.06
CA ALA A 56 -23.70 -33.61 -23.23
C ALA A 56 -22.57 -33.07 -22.31
N GLY A 57 -22.61 -33.46 -21.02
CA GLY A 57 -21.88 -32.81 -19.92
C GLY A 57 -20.35 -32.66 -20.05
N LYS A 58 -19.67 -33.47 -20.88
CA LYS A 58 -18.22 -33.30 -21.15
C LYS A 58 -17.91 -32.10 -22.05
N LYS A 59 -18.72 -31.83 -23.07
CA LYS A 59 -18.57 -30.64 -23.94
C LYS A 59 -18.89 -29.36 -23.16
N ARG A 60 -19.87 -29.42 -22.24
CA ARG A 60 -20.26 -28.29 -21.37
C ARG A 60 -19.13 -27.86 -20.42
N LYS A 61 -18.50 -28.80 -19.72
CA LYS A 61 -17.34 -28.49 -18.84
C LYS A 61 -16.15 -27.88 -19.60
N LYS A 62 -15.92 -28.30 -20.85
CA LYS A 62 -14.87 -27.72 -21.70
C LYS A 62 -15.19 -26.28 -22.09
N MET A 63 -16.41 -26.03 -22.59
CA MET A 63 -16.84 -24.67 -22.97
C MET A 63 -16.85 -23.71 -21.77
N GLU A 64 -17.26 -24.17 -20.59
CA GLU A 64 -17.23 -23.36 -19.36
C GLU A 64 -15.79 -23.01 -18.96
N LYS A 65 -14.86 -23.97 -19.03
CA LYS A 65 -13.43 -23.73 -18.75
C LYS A 65 -12.81 -22.75 -19.76
N ASP A 66 -13.16 -22.87 -21.03
CA ASP A 66 -12.66 -21.98 -22.09
C ASP A 66 -13.23 -20.56 -21.94
N ALA A 67 -14.51 -20.42 -21.58
CA ALA A 67 -15.12 -19.13 -21.25
C ALA A 67 -14.49 -18.48 -20.02
N LEU A 68 -14.21 -19.27 -18.96
CA LEU A 68 -13.52 -18.79 -17.76
C LEU A 68 -12.09 -18.32 -18.08
N LYS A 69 -11.37 -19.07 -18.93
CA LYS A 69 -10.02 -18.70 -19.38
C LYS A 69 -10.03 -17.41 -20.20
N TYR A 70 -11.01 -17.23 -21.07
CA TYR A 70 -11.18 -16.02 -21.87
C TYR A 70 -11.54 -14.81 -21.00
N ALA A 71 -12.50 -14.94 -20.07
CA ALA A 71 -12.86 -13.91 -19.11
C ALA A 71 -11.67 -13.50 -18.23
N ASN A 72 -10.88 -14.47 -17.75
CA ASN A 72 -9.65 -14.20 -17.02
C ASN A 72 -8.60 -13.50 -17.88
N GLY A 73 -8.51 -13.82 -19.17
CA GLY A 73 -7.63 -13.13 -20.13
C GLY A 73 -8.01 -11.66 -20.32
N ILE A 74 -9.30 -11.37 -20.51
CA ILE A 74 -9.80 -9.99 -20.61
C ILE A 74 -9.52 -9.23 -19.32
N ASN A 75 -9.85 -9.80 -18.16
CA ASN A 75 -9.62 -9.15 -16.86
C ASN A 75 -8.14 -8.83 -16.62
N LYS A 76 -7.22 -9.70 -17.06
CA LYS A 76 -5.78 -9.45 -16.99
C LYS A 76 -5.34 -8.29 -17.88
N ASN A 77 -5.86 -8.21 -19.10
CA ASN A 77 -5.53 -7.12 -20.03
C ASN A 77 -6.07 -5.78 -19.51
N VAL A 78 -7.33 -5.76 -19.05
CA VAL A 78 -7.93 -4.57 -18.43
C VAL A 78 -7.13 -4.12 -17.21
N ALA A 79 -6.76 -5.04 -16.31
CA ALA A 79 -5.94 -4.72 -15.14
C ALA A 79 -4.57 -4.13 -15.54
N ARG A 80 -3.94 -4.64 -16.60
CA ARG A 80 -2.66 -4.14 -17.10
C ARG A 80 -2.80 -2.73 -17.70
N GLU A 81 -3.86 -2.46 -18.45
CA GLU A 81 -4.14 -1.13 -18.99
C GLU A 81 -4.43 -0.12 -17.87
N THR A 82 -5.27 -0.50 -16.90
CA THR A 82 -5.55 0.34 -15.72
C THR A 82 -4.28 0.65 -14.93
N GLN A 83 -3.37 -0.32 -14.77
CA GLN A 83 -2.09 -0.09 -14.10
C GLN A 83 -1.22 0.89 -14.89
N LYS A 84 -1.10 0.74 -16.21
CA LYS A 84 -0.32 1.69 -17.04
C LYS A 84 -0.85 3.11 -16.93
N GLU A 85 -2.17 3.29 -16.94
CA GLU A 85 -2.76 4.61 -16.73
C GLU A 85 -2.42 5.18 -15.34
N ALA A 86 -2.48 4.34 -14.31
CA ALA A 86 -2.10 4.73 -12.96
C ALA A 86 -0.62 5.09 -12.84
N ASP A 87 0.27 4.35 -13.51
CA ASP A 87 1.71 4.64 -13.54
C ASP A 87 1.98 6.01 -14.22
N VAL A 88 1.27 6.34 -15.31
CA VAL A 88 1.36 7.67 -15.95
C VAL A 88 0.91 8.80 -15.02
N ILE A 89 -0.12 8.56 -14.20
CA ILE A 89 -0.55 9.53 -13.18
C ILE A 89 0.48 9.63 -12.06
N ALA A 90 1.06 8.52 -11.63
CA ALA A 90 2.08 8.48 -10.59
C ALA A 90 3.36 9.24 -11.02
N GLU A 91 3.80 9.09 -12.28
CA GLU A 91 4.90 9.89 -12.83
C GLU A 91 4.59 11.38 -12.85
N ARG A 92 3.35 11.74 -13.19
CA ARG A 92 2.89 13.13 -13.18
C ARG A 92 2.88 13.71 -11.77
N LEU A 93 2.42 12.92 -10.79
CA LEU A 93 2.46 13.27 -9.37
C LEU A 93 3.88 13.54 -8.89
N LEU A 94 4.83 12.66 -9.22
CA LEU A 94 6.25 12.89 -8.87
C LEU A 94 6.80 14.16 -9.50
N LYS A 95 6.46 14.43 -10.78
CA LYS A 95 6.86 15.68 -11.44
C LYS A 95 6.29 16.89 -10.72
N THR A 96 4.99 16.89 -10.40
CA THR A 96 4.35 17.99 -9.65
C THR A 96 4.99 18.16 -8.26
N CYS A 97 5.34 17.08 -7.57
CA CYS A 97 6.04 17.13 -6.28
C CYS A 97 7.47 17.68 -6.37
N ALA A 98 8.14 17.51 -7.50
CA ALA A 98 9.51 18.00 -7.73
C ALA A 98 9.57 19.49 -8.09
N GLU A 99 8.44 20.11 -8.45
CA GLU A 99 8.40 21.53 -8.81
C GLU A 99 8.72 22.43 -7.59
N PRO A 100 9.49 23.52 -7.75
CA PRO A 100 9.79 24.45 -6.66
C PRO A 100 8.53 25.15 -6.10
N LYS A 101 7.55 25.41 -6.98
CA LYS A 101 6.25 25.99 -6.63
C LYS A 101 5.17 24.93 -6.79
N ARG A 102 4.99 24.13 -5.75
CA ARG A 102 4.07 22.99 -5.74
C ARG A 102 2.62 23.44 -5.73
N ASP A 103 1.82 22.95 -6.67
CA ASP A 103 0.38 23.11 -6.65
C ASP A 103 -0.26 22.02 -5.77
N LEU A 104 -0.60 22.39 -4.54
CA LEU A 104 -1.22 21.49 -3.55
C LEU A 104 -2.58 20.95 -4.02
N THR A 105 -3.32 21.73 -4.79
CA THR A 105 -4.65 21.33 -5.28
C THR A 105 -4.52 20.26 -6.36
N LYS A 106 -3.55 20.45 -7.25
CA LYS A 106 -3.22 19.47 -8.30
C LYS A 106 -2.70 18.16 -7.69
N ILE A 107 -1.80 18.25 -6.70
CA ILE A 107 -1.29 17.06 -5.99
C ILE A 107 -2.43 16.29 -5.33
N ALA A 108 -3.34 16.97 -4.62
CA ALA A 108 -4.48 16.32 -3.99
C ALA A 108 -5.42 15.67 -5.01
N ALA A 109 -5.65 16.31 -6.16
CA ALA A 109 -6.46 15.74 -7.25
C ALA A 109 -5.82 14.49 -7.86
N GLU A 110 -4.50 14.50 -8.07
CA GLU A 110 -3.74 13.34 -8.60
C GLU A 110 -3.75 12.16 -7.60
N ILE A 111 -3.61 12.44 -6.30
CA ILE A 111 -3.74 11.42 -5.24
C ILE A 111 -5.15 10.82 -5.23
N ALA A 112 -6.19 11.65 -5.28
CA ALA A 112 -7.57 11.17 -5.33
C ALA A 112 -7.85 10.31 -6.59
N GLU A 113 -7.29 10.69 -7.74
CA GLU A 113 -7.40 9.91 -8.97
C GLU A 113 -6.71 8.55 -8.82
N LEU A 114 -5.48 8.50 -8.29
CA LEU A 114 -4.76 7.25 -8.02
C LEU A 114 -5.52 6.35 -7.04
N ARG A 115 -6.11 6.93 -5.99
CA ARG A 115 -6.93 6.20 -5.02
C ARG A 115 -8.15 5.57 -5.68
N SER A 116 -8.84 6.29 -6.58
CA SER A 116 -10.01 5.77 -7.29
C SER A 116 -9.70 4.61 -8.25
N ARG A 117 -8.44 4.51 -8.69
CA ARG A 117 -7.96 3.48 -9.63
C ARG A 117 -7.34 2.28 -8.92
N THR A 118 -6.95 2.43 -7.66
CA THR A 118 -6.44 1.36 -6.83
C THR A 118 -7.62 0.63 -6.20
N SER A 119 -7.69 -0.68 -6.43
CA SER A 119 -8.70 -1.54 -5.84
C SER A 119 -7.99 -2.66 -5.07
N ALA A 120 -7.91 -2.56 -3.74
CA ALA A 120 -7.21 -3.48 -2.85
C ALA A 120 -5.70 -3.62 -3.15
N LEU A 121 -4.87 -3.64 -2.11
CA LEU A 121 -3.49 -4.14 -2.13
C LEU A 121 -3.47 -5.56 -2.69
N LYS A 122 -3.26 -5.68 -3.99
CA LYS A 122 -3.10 -6.98 -4.65
C LYS A 122 -1.73 -7.57 -4.26
N PRO A 123 -1.56 -8.90 -4.30
CA PRO A 123 -0.27 -9.53 -3.99
C PRO A 123 0.92 -8.93 -4.75
N ALA A 124 0.70 -8.53 -6.02
CA ALA A 124 1.70 -7.85 -6.86
C ALA A 124 2.10 -6.47 -6.33
N GLN A 125 1.14 -5.66 -5.90
CA GLN A 125 1.38 -4.38 -5.24
C GLN A 125 2.12 -4.53 -3.91
N SER A 126 1.94 -5.68 -3.27
CA SER A 126 2.60 -6.00 -2.03
C SER A 126 4.09 -6.41 -2.21
N TYR A 127 4.50 -6.80 -3.43
CA TYR A 127 5.91 -6.93 -3.82
C TYR A 127 6.52 -5.56 -4.08
N GLU A 128 5.75 -4.66 -4.73
CA GLU A 128 6.18 -3.29 -4.96
C GLU A 128 6.44 -2.55 -3.65
N LEU A 129 5.69 -2.83 -2.58
CA LEU A 129 5.99 -2.31 -1.24
C LEU A 129 7.40 -2.65 -0.77
N GLY A 130 7.95 -3.81 -1.16
CA GLY A 130 9.23 -4.40 -0.74
C GLY A 130 10.49 -3.66 -1.20
N LYS A 131 10.51 -2.34 -1.06
CA LYS A 131 11.51 -1.42 -1.62
C LYS A 131 11.87 -0.34 -0.61
N ASP A 132 12.93 0.40 -0.94
CA ASP A 132 13.28 1.65 -0.27
C ASP A 132 12.50 2.82 -0.88
N TRP A 133 12.03 3.69 0.00
CA TRP A 133 11.15 4.79 -0.32
C TRP A 133 11.68 6.06 0.32
N ARG A 134 11.71 7.15 -0.44
CA ARG A 134 12.03 8.50 0.04
C ARG A 134 10.79 9.36 0.02
N LEU A 135 10.51 10.05 1.11
CA LEU A 135 9.42 11.01 1.18
C LEU A 135 9.72 12.20 0.27
N VAL A 136 8.84 12.47 -0.69
CA VAL A 136 8.97 13.62 -1.61
C VAL A 136 7.93 14.71 -1.33
N PHE A 137 6.81 14.34 -0.73
CA PHE A 137 5.74 15.25 -0.37
C PHE A 137 4.97 14.76 0.86
N ALA A 138 4.65 15.70 1.74
CA ALA A 138 3.70 15.54 2.83
C ALA A 138 2.66 16.67 2.71
N SER A 139 1.39 16.31 2.84
CA SER A 139 0.27 17.26 2.77
C SER A 139 0.31 18.29 3.90
N ASP A 140 0.82 17.89 5.06
CA ASP A 140 0.99 18.70 6.25
C ASP A 140 2.19 18.19 7.06
N ASP A 141 2.72 19.03 7.95
CA ASP A 141 3.76 18.66 8.91
C ASP A 141 3.28 17.57 9.89
N ASP A 142 1.98 17.58 10.20
CA ASP A 142 1.30 16.53 10.96
C ASP A 142 1.28 15.18 10.23
N ALA A 143 1.28 15.17 8.89
CA ALA A 143 1.27 13.95 8.11
C ALA A 143 2.54 13.12 8.36
N ILE A 144 3.68 13.78 8.48
CA ILE A 144 4.97 13.12 8.76
C ILE A 144 4.91 12.42 10.12
N SER A 145 4.30 13.07 11.12
CA SER A 145 4.13 12.51 12.46
C SER A 145 3.21 11.30 12.50
N VAL A 146 2.45 10.97 11.45
CA VAL A 146 1.63 9.75 11.40
C VAL A 146 2.54 8.53 11.48
N VAL A 147 3.53 8.45 10.60
CA VAL A 147 4.49 7.33 10.50
C VAL A 147 5.82 7.61 11.21
N GLY A 148 6.16 8.89 11.45
CA GLY A 148 7.39 9.33 12.08
C GLY A 148 7.24 9.76 13.53
N THR A 149 8.35 10.06 14.20
CA THR A 149 8.45 10.46 15.61
C THR A 149 7.81 11.82 15.91
N GLY A 150 7.75 12.72 14.92
CA GLY A 150 7.35 14.10 15.13
C GLY A 150 8.45 14.98 15.74
N LEU A 151 9.68 14.49 15.90
CA LEU A 151 10.80 15.26 16.45
C LEU A 151 11.20 16.45 15.58
N HIS A 152 10.78 16.48 14.31
CA HIS A 152 10.94 17.64 13.43
C HIS A 152 10.15 18.87 13.88
N LYS A 153 9.17 18.72 14.79
CA LYS A 153 8.42 19.83 15.39
C LYS A 153 9.12 20.48 16.56
N LEU A 154 10.23 19.90 17.04
CA LEU A 154 10.98 20.49 18.13
C LEU A 154 11.58 21.85 17.69
N PRO A 155 11.70 22.82 18.61
CA PRO A 155 12.35 24.08 18.31
C PRO A 155 13.73 23.88 17.69
N LEU A 156 14.06 24.70 16.69
CA LEU A 156 15.35 24.69 15.98
C LEU A 156 15.66 23.39 15.21
N THR A 157 14.67 22.52 15.03
CA THR A 157 14.82 21.29 14.25
C THR A 157 13.91 21.37 13.03
N ARG A 158 14.34 20.77 11.92
CA ARG A 158 13.51 20.60 10.72
C ARG A 158 13.77 19.23 10.10
N MET A 159 12.74 18.67 9.47
CA MET A 159 12.93 17.47 8.66
C MET A 159 13.84 17.80 7.48
N GLN A 160 14.95 17.08 7.35
CA GLN A 160 15.87 17.21 6.22
C GLN A 160 15.51 16.18 5.15
N ASP A 161 15.35 14.93 5.56
CA ASP A 161 14.91 13.82 4.70
C ASP A 161 14.23 12.73 5.54
N PHE A 162 13.37 11.96 4.89
CA PHE A 162 12.64 10.86 5.52
C PHE A 162 12.62 9.67 4.57
N PHE A 163 13.07 8.52 5.04
CA PHE A 163 13.13 7.29 4.28
C PHE A 163 12.34 6.19 4.98
N MET A 164 11.81 5.27 4.20
CA MET A 164 11.10 4.09 4.66
C MET A 164 11.52 2.90 3.83
N THR A 165 11.94 1.84 4.50
CA THR A 165 12.25 0.54 3.91
C THR A 165 11.21 -0.44 4.43
N LEU A 166 10.57 -1.16 3.50
CA LEU A 166 9.66 -2.24 3.84
C LEU A 166 10.26 -3.52 3.27
N GLU A 167 10.60 -4.49 4.13
CA GLU A 167 11.19 -5.75 3.71
C GLU A 167 10.22 -6.91 3.97
N GLY A 168 10.07 -7.82 3.01
CA GLY A 168 9.30 -9.06 3.20
C GLY A 168 8.22 -9.32 2.14
N GLY A 169 7.76 -10.58 2.09
CA GLY A 169 6.88 -11.11 1.05
C GLY A 169 5.38 -10.82 1.24
N SER A 170 4.55 -11.28 0.29
CA SER A 170 3.18 -10.80 0.12
C SER A 170 2.18 -11.15 1.23
N ASN A 171 2.49 -12.11 2.10
CA ASN A 171 1.50 -12.76 2.98
C ASN A 171 1.96 -12.89 4.45
N THR A 172 3.07 -12.27 4.86
CA THR A 172 3.59 -12.31 6.24
C THR A 172 3.86 -10.91 6.76
N ALA A 173 4.08 -10.79 8.07
CA ALA A 173 4.63 -9.57 8.66
C ALA A 173 5.87 -9.15 7.85
N ARG A 174 5.90 -7.89 7.42
CA ARG A 174 7.07 -7.27 6.81
C ARG A 174 7.87 -6.59 7.89
N ASN A 175 9.19 -6.60 7.78
CA ASN A 175 10.00 -5.70 8.59
C ASN A 175 9.86 -4.29 8.01
N ILE A 176 9.80 -3.30 8.89
CA ILE A 176 9.80 -1.90 8.51
C ILE A 176 10.95 -1.20 9.21
N VAL A 177 11.70 -0.43 8.45
CA VAL A 177 12.69 0.51 8.96
C VAL A 177 12.31 1.89 8.45
N THR A 178 12.22 2.85 9.35
CA THR A 178 11.95 4.26 9.02
C THR A 178 13.11 5.08 9.50
N ILE A 179 13.71 5.87 8.60
CA ILE A 179 14.87 6.69 8.89
C ILE A 179 14.47 8.14 8.76
N GLU A 180 14.59 8.88 9.85
CA GLU A 180 14.36 10.31 9.89
C GLU A 180 15.68 11.02 10.00
N VAL A 181 15.95 11.92 9.07
CA VAL A 181 17.12 12.79 9.13
C VAL A 181 16.65 14.19 9.46
N LEU A 182 17.07 14.69 10.61
CA LEU A 182 16.71 16.00 11.13
C LEU A 182 17.90 16.96 11.03
N ARG A 183 17.66 18.15 10.48
CA ARG A 183 18.63 19.24 10.50
C ARG A 183 18.37 20.11 11.72
N VAL A 184 19.36 20.22 12.60
CA VAL A 184 19.37 21.22 13.68
C VAL A 184 19.90 22.54 13.10
N ILE A 185 19.21 23.64 13.39
CA ILE A 185 19.65 24.98 12.98
C ILE A 185 20.98 25.31 13.68
N GLY A 186 21.98 25.70 12.88
CA GLY A 186 23.33 26.02 13.35
C GLY A 186 24.42 25.15 12.73
N PRO A 187 25.66 25.21 13.25
CA PRO A 187 26.82 24.48 12.74
C PRO A 187 26.86 23.02 13.21
N PHE A 188 25.71 22.44 13.54
CA PHE A 188 25.61 21.07 14.06
C PHE A 188 25.45 20.06 12.91
N PRO A 189 25.95 18.82 13.08
CA PRO A 189 25.67 17.73 12.16
C PRO A 189 24.18 17.38 12.16
N ASN A 190 23.73 16.64 11.15
CA ASN A 190 22.36 16.14 11.11
C ASN A 190 22.18 15.02 12.13
N LEU A 191 20.97 14.90 12.68
CA LEU A 191 20.57 13.81 13.56
C LEU A 191 19.84 12.76 12.74
N ARG A 192 20.15 11.48 12.96
CA ARG A 192 19.45 10.35 12.33
C ARG A 192 18.71 9.58 13.40
N ASN A 193 17.39 9.52 13.29
CA ASN A 193 16.60 8.58 14.08
C ASN A 193 16.24 7.39 13.20
N THR A 194 16.35 6.19 13.72
CA THR A 194 15.98 4.95 13.02
C THR A 194 14.93 4.22 13.84
N LEU A 195 13.71 4.11 13.31
CA LEU A 195 12.64 3.33 13.90
C LEU A 195 12.56 1.98 13.21
N SER A 196 12.47 0.91 13.98
CA SER A 196 12.40 -0.45 13.48
C SER A 196 11.18 -1.18 14.04
N GLY A 197 10.63 -2.11 13.26
CA GLY A 197 9.53 -2.94 13.71
C GLY A 197 8.93 -3.79 12.60
N ASP A 198 7.63 -4.07 12.69
CA ASP A 198 6.90 -4.87 11.72
C ASP A 198 5.66 -4.16 11.16
N CYS A 199 5.27 -4.48 9.94
CA CYS A 199 4.02 -4.04 9.36
C CYS A 199 3.22 -5.18 8.71
N LYS A 200 1.89 -5.08 8.79
CA LYS A 200 0.94 -6.09 8.33
C LYS A 200 -0.22 -5.42 7.60
N SER A 201 -0.66 -6.03 6.51
CA SER A 201 -1.91 -5.62 5.84
C SER A 201 -3.08 -6.09 6.72
N THR A 202 -3.88 -5.17 7.25
CA THR A 202 -5.06 -5.48 8.10
C THR A 202 -6.38 -5.52 7.33
N GLY A 203 -6.35 -5.12 6.07
CA GLY A 203 -7.52 -5.05 5.19
C GLY A 203 -7.10 -4.93 3.73
N ALA A 204 -8.08 -4.60 2.89
CA ALA A 204 -7.84 -4.40 1.46
C ALA A 204 -6.86 -3.26 1.19
N ASP A 205 -6.98 -2.15 1.91
CA ASP A 205 -6.18 -0.94 1.66
C ASP A 205 -5.48 -0.41 2.91
N SER A 206 -5.46 -1.17 4.02
CA SER A 206 -4.90 -0.72 5.30
C SER A 206 -3.62 -1.45 5.67
N LEU A 207 -2.63 -0.67 6.12
CA LEU A 207 -1.35 -1.12 6.62
C LEU A 207 -1.22 -0.73 8.10
N ASN A 208 -1.07 -1.74 8.95
CA ASN A 208 -0.77 -1.56 10.36
C ASN A 208 0.74 -1.65 10.53
N ILE A 209 1.35 -0.58 11.02
CA ILE A 209 2.77 -0.42 11.29
C ILE A 209 2.96 -0.44 12.80
N ARG A 210 3.83 -1.32 13.29
CA ARG A 210 4.22 -1.40 14.69
C ARG A 210 5.72 -1.17 14.80
N TYR A 211 6.11 -0.06 15.41
CA TYR A 211 7.50 0.20 15.78
C TYR A 211 7.77 -0.35 17.17
N THR A 212 8.79 -1.19 17.28
CA THR A 212 9.19 -1.86 18.52
C THR A 212 10.47 -1.26 19.11
N SER A 213 11.31 -0.64 18.29
CA SER A 213 12.52 0.06 18.74
C SER A 213 12.79 1.34 17.95
N MET A 214 13.54 2.24 18.57
CA MET A 214 14.03 3.47 17.98
C MET A 214 15.44 3.75 18.48
N ILE A 215 16.37 3.95 17.54
CA ILE A 215 17.69 4.51 17.82
C ILE A 215 17.62 6.00 17.52
N ASP A 216 17.87 6.85 18.51
CA ASP A 216 17.86 8.30 18.34
C ASP A 216 19.19 8.83 17.75
N GLY A 217 19.21 10.12 17.39
CA GLY A 217 20.39 10.79 16.85
C GLY A 217 21.61 10.87 17.80
N THR A 218 21.48 10.40 19.05
CA THR A 218 22.60 10.25 19.99
C THR A 218 23.17 8.82 20.01
N GLY A 219 22.54 7.90 19.28
CA GLY A 219 22.86 6.48 19.27
C GLY A 219 22.24 5.72 20.44
N LYS A 220 21.34 6.36 21.22
CA LYS A 220 20.64 5.71 22.32
C LYS A 220 19.42 4.98 21.76
N GLU A 221 19.30 3.72 22.13
CA GLU A 221 18.12 2.92 21.81
C GLU A 221 17.02 3.14 22.86
N THR A 222 15.80 3.29 22.37
CA THR A 222 14.56 3.42 23.15
C THR A 222 13.53 2.44 22.58
N GLY A 223 12.70 1.84 23.43
CA GLY A 223 11.89 0.67 23.06
C GLY A 223 12.62 -0.66 23.22
N GLY A 224 12.04 -1.75 22.73
CA GLY A 224 12.60 -3.11 22.83
C GLY A 224 12.27 -3.86 24.13
N SER A 225 11.33 -3.39 24.95
CA SER A 225 10.88 -4.17 26.11
C SER A 225 10.12 -5.42 25.62
N GLN A 226 10.43 -6.58 26.20
CA GLN A 226 9.72 -7.83 25.91
C GLN A 226 8.21 -7.77 26.26
N THR A 227 7.77 -6.72 26.93
CA THR A 227 6.39 -6.50 27.38
C THR A 227 5.50 -5.78 26.37
N GLY A 228 6.05 -5.17 25.31
CA GLY A 228 5.28 -4.48 24.27
C GLY A 228 4.57 -3.18 24.71
N GLU A 229 4.79 -2.72 25.95
CA GLU A 229 4.15 -1.51 26.50
C GLU A 229 4.63 -0.20 25.84
N GLN A 230 5.79 -0.22 25.19
CA GLN A 230 6.36 0.94 24.48
C GLN A 230 6.23 0.84 22.95
N ASP A 231 5.53 -0.18 22.45
CA ASP A 231 5.31 -0.34 21.01
C ASP A 231 4.41 0.77 20.50
N ARG A 232 4.84 1.43 19.43
CA ARG A 232 4.01 2.41 18.74
C ARG A 232 3.31 1.74 17.58
N VAL A 233 1.98 1.67 17.64
CA VAL A 233 1.14 1.12 16.57
C VAL A 233 0.46 2.26 15.81
N VAL A 234 0.59 2.24 14.49
CA VAL A 234 0.05 3.22 13.56
C VAL A 234 -0.74 2.49 12.49
N GLU A 235 -1.92 2.99 12.15
CA GLU A 235 -2.72 2.47 11.05
C GLU A 235 -2.80 3.52 9.95
N VAL A 236 -2.38 3.14 8.74
CA VAL A 236 -2.39 3.99 7.54
C VAL A 236 -3.10 3.27 6.39
N ASP A 237 -3.72 4.05 5.52
CA ASP A 237 -4.29 3.56 4.27
C ASP A 237 -3.21 3.64 3.17
N VAL A 238 -3.04 2.58 2.40
CA VAL A 238 -2.26 2.58 1.16
C VAL A 238 -3.16 3.04 0.03
N ALA A 239 -3.16 4.34 -0.26
CA ALA A 239 -3.99 4.92 -1.32
C ALA A 239 -3.52 4.46 -2.71
N PHE A 240 -2.22 4.26 -2.90
CA PHE A 240 -1.64 3.75 -4.14
C PHE A 240 -0.25 3.16 -3.88
N VAL A 241 0.09 2.08 -4.59
CA VAL A 241 1.46 1.61 -4.72
C VAL A 241 1.70 1.13 -6.16
N GLY A 242 2.76 1.67 -6.76
CA GLY A 242 3.20 1.34 -8.11
C GLY A 242 4.73 1.18 -8.17
N GLN A 243 5.28 1.10 -9.38
CA GLN A 243 6.69 0.75 -9.57
C GLN A 243 7.67 1.77 -8.96
N GLY A 244 7.28 3.05 -8.90
CA GLY A 244 8.10 4.17 -8.45
C GLY A 244 7.46 5.10 -7.43
N VAL A 245 6.19 4.86 -7.05
CA VAL A 245 5.44 5.73 -6.13
C VAL A 245 4.70 4.89 -5.10
N LEU A 246 4.77 5.32 -3.85
CA LEU A 246 3.94 4.86 -2.76
C LEU A 246 3.19 6.06 -2.17
N VAL A 247 1.88 5.93 -2.02
CA VAL A 247 1.03 6.95 -1.40
C VAL A 247 0.37 6.34 -0.17
N LEU A 248 0.66 6.94 0.99
CA LEU A 248 0.04 6.59 2.27
C LEU A 248 -0.87 7.73 2.71
N GLU A 249 -1.99 7.40 3.33
CA GLU A 249 -2.90 8.37 3.94
C GLU A 249 -3.21 7.99 5.38
N SER A 250 -3.40 8.97 6.26
CA SER A 250 -3.89 8.71 7.61
C SER A 250 -5.26 8.01 7.56
N SER A 251 -5.43 6.91 8.29
CA SER A 251 -6.73 6.28 8.46
C SER A 251 -7.75 7.29 9.02
N ALA A 252 -9.00 7.22 8.55
CA ALA A 252 -10.04 8.27 8.47
C ALA A 252 -10.54 8.96 9.77
N LYS A 253 -9.69 9.14 10.79
CA LYS A 253 -10.03 9.83 12.05
C LYS A 253 -10.01 11.36 11.92
N SER A 254 -9.45 11.92 10.84
CA SER A 254 -9.38 13.36 10.58
C SER A 254 -10.38 13.80 9.49
N LYS A 255 -10.86 15.06 9.57
CA LYS A 255 -11.77 15.65 8.55
C LYS A 255 -11.17 15.75 7.15
N LYS A 256 -9.83 15.70 7.05
CA LYS A 256 -9.06 15.68 5.80
C LYS A 256 -8.00 14.58 5.89
N PRO A 257 -7.83 13.74 4.85
CA PRO A 257 -6.78 12.74 4.85
C PRO A 257 -5.41 13.44 4.83
N LEU A 258 -4.52 13.04 5.73
CA LEU A 258 -3.13 13.46 5.71
C LEU A 258 -2.37 12.52 4.79
N SER A 259 -2.02 12.99 3.60
CA SER A 259 -1.33 12.21 2.57
C SER A 259 0.20 12.38 2.65
N LEU A 260 0.90 11.27 2.42
CA LEU A 260 2.34 11.15 2.27
C LEU A 260 2.64 10.51 0.92
N VAL A 261 3.51 11.12 0.13
CA VAL A 261 3.95 10.58 -1.16
C VAL A 261 5.42 10.27 -1.08
N PHE A 262 5.76 9.03 -1.41
CA PHE A 262 7.10 8.54 -1.48
C PHE A 262 7.48 8.20 -2.91
N ALA A 263 8.70 8.54 -3.30
CA ALA A 263 9.34 8.04 -4.50
C ALA A 263 10.21 6.83 -4.15
N LYS A 264 10.31 5.87 -5.06
CA LYS A 264 11.26 4.76 -4.91
C LYS A 264 12.69 5.30 -4.88
N GLU A 265 13.46 4.90 -3.88
CA GLU A 265 14.88 5.23 -3.74
C GLU A 265 15.73 4.00 -4.12
N PRO A 266 16.49 4.01 -5.22
CA PRO A 266 17.34 2.87 -5.58
C PRO A 266 18.65 2.77 -4.79
N ASP A 267 19.15 3.89 -4.24
CA ASP A 267 20.44 3.95 -3.54
C ASP A 267 20.29 4.68 -2.19
N LEU A 268 19.60 4.01 -1.25
CA LEU A 268 19.33 4.56 0.08
C LEU A 268 20.62 4.92 0.83
N GLU A 269 21.61 4.02 0.84
CA GLU A 269 22.88 4.25 1.53
C GLU A 269 23.68 5.40 0.92
N GLY A 270 23.69 5.51 -0.42
CA GLY A 270 24.32 6.64 -1.11
C GLY A 270 23.67 7.98 -0.80
N GLU A 271 22.34 8.05 -0.68
CA GLU A 271 21.63 9.26 -0.25
C GLU A 271 21.90 9.57 1.23
N LEU A 272 21.85 8.58 2.11
CA LEU A 272 22.15 8.76 3.54
C LEU A 272 23.57 9.27 3.78
N ALA A 273 24.56 8.76 3.03
CA ALA A 273 25.95 9.20 3.11
C ALA A 273 26.14 10.70 2.78
N LYS A 274 25.29 11.27 1.93
CA LYS A 274 25.33 12.71 1.57
C LYS A 274 24.87 13.59 2.73
N LEU A 275 24.05 13.06 3.64
CA LEU A 275 23.36 13.83 4.67
C LEU A 275 24.19 14.13 5.92
N ARG A 276 25.49 13.83 5.96
CA ARG A 276 26.44 14.25 7.02
C ARG A 276 25.85 14.14 8.45
N VAL A 277 25.60 12.91 8.88
CA VAL A 277 25.01 12.61 10.19
C VAL A 277 26.09 12.58 11.27
N ALA A 278 25.71 12.92 12.51
CA ALA A 278 26.57 12.76 13.68
C ALA A 278 26.87 11.26 13.91
N GLY A 279 28.15 10.86 14.00
CA GLY A 279 28.53 9.50 14.41
C GLY A 279 29.19 8.64 13.32
N ASP A 280 29.00 8.94 12.03
CA ASP A 280 29.54 8.13 10.91
C ASP A 280 31.08 8.16 10.77
N LYS A 281 31.79 8.91 11.62
CA LYS A 281 33.27 9.08 11.57
C LYS A 281 34.08 8.13 12.47
N LYS A 282 33.50 7.05 12.98
CA LYS A 282 34.24 5.96 13.62
C LYS A 282 33.97 4.73 12.77
N ASP A 283 34.82 4.38 11.81
CA ASP A 283 35.66 3.18 12.01
C ASP A 283 36.87 3.03 11.05
N ASP A 284 37.23 4.03 10.25
CA ASP A 284 38.36 3.90 9.30
C ASP A 284 39.77 4.12 9.91
N LYS A 285 39.89 4.28 11.23
CA LYS A 285 41.18 4.44 11.92
C LYS A 285 41.46 3.30 12.89
N LYS A 286 41.45 2.04 12.43
CA LYS A 286 42.10 0.93 13.17
C LYS A 286 42.43 -0.30 12.32
N LYS A 287 43.16 -0.10 11.22
CA LYS A 287 44.04 -1.14 10.67
C LYS A 287 45.34 -0.51 10.18
N LYS A 288 46.30 -0.37 11.09
CA LYS A 288 47.74 -0.36 10.80
C LYS A 288 48.39 -1.30 11.78
#